data_AF-A0A1W1C827-F1
#
_entry.id   AF-A0A1W1C827-F1
#
_cell.length_a   1.000
_cell.length_b   1.000
_cell.length_c   1.000
_cell.angle_alpha   90.00
_cell.angle_beta   90.00
_cell.angle_gamma   90.00
#
_symmetry.space_group_name_H-M   'P 1'
#
loop_
_entity.id
_entity.type
_entity.pdbx_description
1 polymer ?
#
loop_
_entity_poly.entity_id
_entity_poly.type
_entity_poly.pdbx_seq_one_letter_code
_entity_poly.pdbx_strand_id
1 'polypeptide(L)'
;MIIFDTNKIKDNEIRQKIRNNAFVMTSILLLKNIFKDIDEWRPLVKSIIELDDDRKIMLFEYIVTKQDITEEKFNNLIIEIKGDEMPSLAEIWIERGEKRGRLNELYDSIKRGLELKFKQLGKNLFLITQKIQEIDKLKEIQDALYVINDADEFKRFVQKRV
;
A
#
# COMPACT_ATOMS: atom_id res chain seq x y z
N MET A 1 11.72 -17.52 -11.51
CA MET A 1 10.77 -16.47 -11.93
C MET A 1 9.90 -17.04 -13.04
N ILE A 2 8.57 -17.03 -12.87
CA ILE A 2 7.65 -17.48 -13.91
C ILE A 2 7.15 -16.23 -14.63
N ILE A 3 7.44 -16.12 -15.93
CA ILE A 3 6.90 -15.05 -16.78
C ILE A 3 5.68 -15.62 -17.49
N PHE A 4 4.58 -14.87 -17.45
CA PHE A 4 3.30 -15.29 -17.99
C PHE A 4 2.71 -14.20 -18.88
N ASP A 5 2.38 -14.56 -20.11
CA ASP A 5 1.80 -13.65 -21.10
C ASP A 5 0.27 -13.73 -21.05
N THR A 6 -0.35 -12.71 -20.47
CA THR A 6 -1.82 -12.62 -20.33
C THR A 6 -2.55 -12.43 -21.65
N ASN A 7 -1.86 -11.99 -22.71
CA ASN A 7 -2.49 -11.76 -24.02
C ASN A 7 -2.84 -13.06 -24.75
N LYS A 8 -2.18 -14.17 -24.39
CA LYS A 8 -2.42 -15.49 -25.00
C LYS A 8 -3.68 -16.20 -24.49
N ILE A 9 -4.34 -15.66 -23.47
CA ILE A 9 -5.49 -16.29 -22.81
C ILE A 9 -6.70 -15.38 -22.94
N LYS A 10 -7.84 -15.91 -23.34
CA LYS A 10 -9.07 -15.13 -23.51
C LYS A 10 -9.64 -14.68 -22.17
N ASP A 11 -10.30 -13.53 -22.13
CA ASP A 11 -10.86 -12.96 -20.88
C ASP A 11 -11.89 -13.90 -20.23
N ASN A 12 -12.73 -14.55 -21.04
CA ASN A 12 -13.68 -15.55 -20.55
C ASN A 12 -12.98 -16.76 -19.91
N GLU A 13 -11.82 -17.16 -20.44
CA GLU A 13 -11.05 -18.27 -19.89
C GLU A 13 -10.43 -17.89 -18.53
N ILE A 14 -9.95 -16.64 -18.38
CA ILE A 14 -9.49 -16.09 -17.10
C ILE A 14 -10.63 -16.11 -16.08
N ARG A 15 -11.82 -15.61 -16.46
CA ARG A 15 -13.02 -15.60 -15.59
C ARG A 15 -13.43 -17.00 -15.16
N GLN A 16 -13.38 -17.98 -16.05
CA GLN A 16 -13.74 -19.37 -15.73
C GLN A 16 -12.71 -20.02 -14.79
N LYS A 17 -11.42 -19.86 -15.07
CA LYS A 17 -10.33 -20.47 -14.28
C LYS A 17 -10.17 -19.87 -12.89
N ILE A 18 -10.51 -18.58 -12.71
CA ILE A 18 -10.27 -17.81 -11.48
C ILE A 18 -11.60 -17.36 -10.84
N ARG A 19 -12.70 -18.05 -11.12
CA ARG A 19 -14.05 -17.69 -10.67
C ARG A 19 -14.20 -17.51 -9.16
N ASN A 20 -13.37 -18.18 -8.36
CA ASN A 20 -13.46 -18.19 -6.89
C ASN A 20 -12.68 -17.05 -6.22
N ASN A 21 -11.92 -16.24 -6.97
CA ASN A 21 -11.12 -15.16 -6.40
C ASN A 21 -11.27 -13.88 -7.22
N ALA A 22 -12.25 -13.06 -6.82
CA ALA A 22 -12.61 -11.82 -7.51
C ALA A 22 -11.42 -10.86 -7.63
N PHE A 23 -10.57 -10.77 -6.59
CA PHE A 23 -9.40 -9.91 -6.59
C PHE A 23 -8.36 -10.35 -7.63
N VAL A 24 -7.95 -11.62 -7.61
CA VAL A 24 -6.93 -12.14 -8.53
C VAL A 24 -7.44 -12.10 -9.97
N MET A 25 -8.70 -12.47 -10.20
CA MET A 25 -9.35 -12.39 -11.51
C MET A 25 -9.32 -10.95 -12.04
N THR A 26 -9.79 -10.00 -11.24
CA THR A 26 -9.85 -8.58 -11.63
C THR A 26 -8.45 -8.03 -11.85
N SER A 27 -7.48 -8.40 -11.02
CA SER A 27 -6.08 -7.99 -11.15
C SER A 27 -5.45 -8.45 -12.46
N ILE A 28 -5.67 -9.72 -12.86
CA ILE A 28 -5.13 -10.26 -14.11
C ILE A 28 -5.82 -9.64 -15.33
N LEU A 29 -7.15 -9.48 -15.28
CA LEU A 29 -7.89 -8.82 -16.34
C LEU A 29 -7.48 -7.35 -16.49
N LEU A 30 -7.19 -6.67 -15.38
CA LEU A 30 -6.69 -5.31 -15.38
C LEU A 30 -5.28 -5.25 -15.99
N LEU A 31 -4.34 -6.08 -15.51
CA LEU A 31 -2.99 -6.18 -16.09
C LEU A 31 -3.01 -6.40 -17.61
N LYS A 32 -3.94 -7.23 -18.08
CA LYS A 32 -4.11 -7.52 -19.50
C LYS A 32 -4.63 -6.33 -20.29
N ASN A 33 -5.60 -5.59 -19.74
CA ASN A 33 -6.35 -4.57 -20.47
C ASN A 33 -5.89 -3.14 -20.14
N ILE A 34 -4.93 -2.95 -19.23
CA ILE A 34 -4.55 -1.63 -18.72
C ILE A 34 -3.95 -0.71 -19.76
N PHE A 35 -3.49 -1.20 -20.91
CA PHE A 35 -2.95 -0.34 -21.99
C PHE A 35 -3.98 -0.03 -23.07
N LYS A 36 -5.22 -0.49 -22.89
CA LYS A 36 -6.33 -0.19 -23.77
C LYS A 36 -7.05 1.08 -23.34
N ASP A 37 -8.03 1.48 -24.14
CA ASP A 37 -8.87 2.64 -23.86
C ASP A 37 -9.66 2.49 -22.54
N ILE A 38 -9.94 3.62 -21.89
CA ILE A 38 -10.66 3.73 -20.62
C ILE A 38 -12.04 3.08 -20.67
N ASP A 39 -12.70 3.18 -21.83
CA ASP A 39 -14.01 2.61 -22.03
C ASP A 39 -14.00 1.07 -22.05
N GLU A 40 -12.88 0.45 -22.45
CA GLU A 40 -12.75 -1.01 -22.51
C GLU A 40 -12.65 -1.65 -21.11
N TRP A 41 -12.12 -0.93 -20.12
CA TRP A 41 -12.01 -1.44 -18.75
C TRP A 41 -13.07 -0.91 -17.79
N ARG A 42 -14.04 -0.08 -18.24
CA ARG A 42 -15.21 0.33 -17.43
C ARG A 42 -15.91 -0.85 -16.71
N PRO A 43 -16.14 -2.03 -17.34
CA PRO A 43 -16.69 -3.18 -16.63
C PRO A 43 -15.77 -3.76 -15.54
N LEU A 44 -14.44 -3.62 -15.70
CA LEU A 44 -13.46 -4.04 -14.70
C LEU A 44 -13.49 -3.10 -13.48
N VAL A 45 -13.69 -1.80 -13.66
CA VAL A 45 -13.83 -0.83 -12.54
C VAL A 45 -14.97 -1.23 -11.62
N LYS A 46 -16.13 -1.59 -12.19
CA LYS A 46 -17.26 -2.09 -11.41
C LYS A 46 -16.87 -3.30 -10.56
N SER A 47 -16.07 -4.21 -11.12
CA SER A 47 -15.58 -5.37 -10.38
C SER A 47 -14.59 -4.99 -9.27
N ILE A 48 -13.79 -3.94 -9.46
CA ILE A 48 -12.87 -3.40 -8.43
C ILE A 48 -13.68 -2.82 -7.27
N ILE A 49 -14.74 -2.06 -7.57
CA ILE A 49 -15.60 -1.39 -6.61
C ILE A 49 -16.32 -2.35 -5.64
N GLU A 50 -16.43 -3.63 -5.98
CA GLU A 50 -17.01 -4.66 -5.10
C GLU A 50 -15.98 -5.30 -4.15
N LEU A 51 -14.69 -4.98 -4.28
CA LEU A 51 -13.63 -5.53 -3.41
C LEU A 51 -13.60 -4.83 -2.05
N ASP A 52 -12.78 -5.29 -1.12
CA ASP A 52 -12.46 -4.53 0.09
C ASP A 52 -11.62 -3.28 -0.23
N ASP A 53 -11.64 -2.29 0.66
CA ASP A 53 -11.05 -0.97 0.41
C ASP A 53 -9.55 -1.05 0.13
N ASP A 54 -8.80 -1.89 0.84
CA ASP A 54 -7.36 -2.03 0.59
C ASP A 54 -7.06 -2.55 -0.82
N ARG A 55 -7.80 -3.56 -1.26
CA ARG A 55 -7.66 -4.13 -2.61
C ARG A 55 -8.15 -3.18 -3.71
N LYS A 56 -9.26 -2.48 -3.48
CA LYS A 56 -9.76 -1.42 -4.38
C LYS A 56 -8.69 -0.39 -4.66
N ILE A 57 -8.16 0.19 -3.59
CA ILE A 57 -7.22 1.30 -3.68
C ILE A 57 -5.94 0.83 -4.37
N MET A 58 -5.47 -0.40 -4.11
CA MET A 58 -4.32 -0.97 -4.80
C MET A 58 -4.51 -1.02 -6.33
N LEU A 59 -5.70 -1.43 -6.80
CA LEU A 59 -5.98 -1.53 -8.24
C LEU A 59 -6.22 -0.16 -8.88
N PHE A 60 -6.78 0.79 -8.14
CA PHE A 60 -6.92 2.17 -8.57
C PHE A 60 -5.58 2.91 -8.68
N GLU A 61 -4.69 2.74 -7.70
CA GLU A 61 -3.30 3.24 -7.77
C GLU A 61 -2.59 2.69 -9.02
N TYR A 62 -2.78 1.41 -9.33
CA TYR A 62 -2.23 0.81 -10.54
C TYR A 62 -2.76 1.45 -11.82
N ILE A 63 -4.08 1.71 -11.89
CA ILE A 63 -4.70 2.34 -13.06
C ILE A 63 -4.10 3.72 -13.31
N VAL A 64 -4.12 4.57 -12.31
CA VAL A 64 -3.66 5.96 -12.43
C VAL A 64 -2.19 6.03 -12.80
N THR A 65 -1.36 5.18 -12.18
CA THR A 65 0.08 5.13 -12.46
C THR A 65 0.39 4.63 -13.88
N LYS A 66 -0.40 3.72 -14.44
CA LYS A 66 -0.08 3.08 -15.74
C LYS A 66 -0.74 3.73 -16.94
N GLN A 67 -1.91 4.33 -16.74
CA GLN A 67 -2.63 5.01 -17.80
C GLN A 67 -2.28 6.51 -17.90
N ASP A 68 -1.46 7.03 -16.99
CA ASP A 68 -1.09 8.45 -16.93
C ASP A 68 -2.34 9.36 -16.94
N ILE A 69 -3.37 8.94 -16.20
CA ILE A 69 -4.64 9.67 -16.08
C ILE A 69 -4.53 10.67 -14.93
N THR A 70 -5.01 11.89 -15.15
CA THR A 70 -5.09 12.89 -14.08
C THR A 70 -6.09 12.47 -13.01
N GLU A 71 -5.83 12.89 -11.77
CA GLU A 71 -6.72 12.65 -10.62
C GLU A 71 -8.17 13.06 -10.91
N GLU A 72 -8.37 14.24 -11.53
CA GLU A 72 -9.68 14.75 -11.92
C GLU A 72 -10.42 13.81 -12.89
N LYS A 73 -9.75 13.38 -13.96
CA LYS A 73 -10.34 12.48 -14.96
C LYS A 73 -10.70 11.12 -14.35
N PHE A 74 -9.87 10.64 -13.41
CA PHE A 74 -10.14 9.40 -12.71
C PHE A 74 -11.29 9.53 -11.70
N ASN A 75 -11.35 10.62 -10.92
CA ASN A 75 -12.47 10.89 -10.01
C ASN A 75 -13.80 10.97 -10.77
N ASN A 76 -13.83 11.67 -11.90
CA ASN A 76 -15.03 11.75 -12.75
C ASN A 76 -15.48 10.36 -13.23
N LEU A 77 -14.55 9.51 -13.68
CA LEU A 77 -14.86 8.13 -14.07
C LEU A 77 -15.50 7.34 -12.91
N ILE A 78 -14.98 7.49 -11.70
CA ILE A 78 -15.46 6.74 -10.54
C ILE A 78 -16.85 7.23 -10.11
N ILE A 79 -17.06 8.55 -10.09
CA ILE A 79 -18.37 9.17 -9.85
C ILE A 79 -19.40 8.69 -10.88
N GLU A 80 -19.05 8.66 -12.17
CA GLU A 80 -19.94 8.14 -13.22
C GLU A 80 -20.32 6.67 -13.04
N ILE A 81 -19.44 5.87 -12.43
CA ILE A 81 -19.65 4.43 -12.28
C ILE A 81 -20.41 4.09 -11.00
N LYS A 82 -20.27 4.89 -9.93
CA LYS A 82 -20.77 4.55 -8.59
C LYS A 82 -21.60 5.62 -7.87
N GLY A 83 -21.64 6.85 -8.36
CA GLY A 83 -22.26 8.00 -7.69
C GLY A 83 -21.40 8.64 -6.59
N ASP A 84 -21.96 9.63 -5.89
CA ASP A 84 -21.25 10.52 -4.93
C ASP A 84 -20.85 9.86 -3.59
N GLU A 85 -21.21 8.60 -3.33
CA GLU A 85 -21.02 7.95 -2.02
C GLU A 85 -19.56 7.55 -1.72
N MET A 86 -18.63 7.71 -2.67
CA MET A 86 -17.24 7.32 -2.46
C MET A 86 -16.41 8.52 -1.99
N PRO A 87 -15.70 8.45 -0.84
CA PRO A 87 -14.66 9.44 -0.55
C PRO A 87 -13.71 9.52 -1.74
N SER A 88 -13.31 10.73 -2.11
CA SER A 88 -12.54 10.93 -3.33
C SER A 88 -11.25 10.12 -3.22
N LEU A 89 -10.83 9.47 -4.31
CA LEU A 89 -9.58 8.69 -4.28
C LEU A 89 -8.39 9.57 -3.92
N ALA A 90 -8.50 10.86 -4.22
CA ALA A 90 -7.67 11.95 -3.72
C ALA A 90 -7.54 11.97 -2.19
N GLU A 91 -8.64 12.05 -1.44
CA GLU A 91 -8.64 12.06 0.03
C GLU A 91 -7.99 10.80 0.60
N ILE A 92 -8.33 9.63 0.06
CA ILE A 92 -7.74 8.36 0.47
C ILE A 92 -6.23 8.35 0.21
N TRP A 93 -5.78 8.85 -0.94
CA TRP A 93 -4.35 8.93 -1.27
C TRP A 93 -3.62 9.97 -0.42
N ILE A 94 -4.23 11.12 -0.14
CA ILE A 94 -3.68 12.12 0.77
C ILE A 94 -3.50 11.50 2.15
N GLU A 95 -4.54 10.89 2.71
CA GLU A 95 -4.46 10.23 4.03
C GLU A 95 -3.40 9.13 4.08
N ARG A 96 -3.31 8.29 3.04
CA ARG A 96 -2.28 7.25 2.94
C ARG A 96 -0.89 7.85 2.78
N GLY A 97 -0.76 8.90 1.97
CA GLY A 97 0.47 9.65 1.74
C GLY A 97 0.98 10.27 3.04
N GLU A 98 0.10 10.95 3.77
CA GLU A 98 0.39 11.49 5.09
C GLU A 98 0.77 10.41 6.09
N LYS A 99 0.01 9.30 6.15
CA LYS A 99 0.32 8.19 7.06
C LYS A 99 1.68 7.57 6.75
N ARG A 100 2.00 7.37 5.48
CA ARG A 100 3.32 6.90 5.02
C ARG A 100 4.41 7.91 5.36
N GLY A 101 4.15 9.20 5.16
CA GLY A 101 5.06 10.29 5.54
C GLY A 101 5.39 10.28 7.02
N ARG A 102 4.37 10.22 7.89
CA ARG A 102 4.52 10.11 9.35
C ARG A 102 5.32 8.87 9.77
N LEU A 103 5.06 7.72 9.14
CA LEU A 103 5.81 6.49 9.40
C LEU A 103 7.28 6.63 9.01
N ASN A 104 7.57 7.15 7.81
CA ASN A 104 8.93 7.34 7.32
C ASN A 104 9.71 8.30 8.22
N GLU A 105 9.08 9.41 8.64
CA GLU A 105 9.70 10.37 9.55
C GLU A 105 10.07 9.73 10.90
N LEU A 106 9.15 8.95 11.48
CA LEU A 106 9.42 8.21 12.72
C LEU A 106 10.56 7.21 12.55
N TYR A 107 10.56 6.43 11.47
CA TYR A 107 11.65 5.49 11.19
C TYR A 107 12.99 6.20 11.04
N ASP A 108 13.05 7.29 10.27
CA ASP A 108 14.30 8.04 10.06
C ASP A 108 14.80 8.72 11.34
N SER A 109 13.88 9.18 12.19
CA SER A 109 14.22 9.75 13.50
C SER A 109 14.77 8.69 14.45
N ILE A 110 14.08 7.54 14.58
CA ILE A 110 14.50 6.41 15.38
C ILE A 110 15.85 5.86 14.90
N LYS A 111 16.02 5.69 13.59
CA LYS A 111 17.27 5.22 12.99
C LYS A 111 18.43 6.15 13.35
N ARG A 112 18.27 7.46 13.16
CA ARG A 112 19.29 8.45 13.52
C ARG A 112 19.60 8.41 15.02
N GLY A 113 18.58 8.36 15.87
CA GLY A 113 18.76 8.25 17.32
C GLY A 113 19.54 7.00 17.73
N LEU A 114 19.20 5.84 17.15
CA LEU A 114 19.91 4.57 17.36
C LEU A 114 21.37 4.62 16.88
N GLU A 115 21.62 5.17 15.70
CA GLU A 115 22.97 5.28 15.14
C GLU A 115 23.84 6.24 15.97
N LEU A 116 23.28 7.35 16.44
CA LEU A 116 24.00 8.29 17.31
C LEU A 116 24.29 7.69 18.69
N LYS A 117 23.32 7.01 19.29
CA LYS A 117 23.40 6.53 20.67
C LYS A 117 24.17 5.22 20.80
N PHE A 118 23.91 4.26 19.91
CA PHE A 118 24.43 2.89 20.01
C PHE A 118 25.38 2.51 18.85
N LYS A 119 25.68 3.44 17.93
CA LYS A 119 26.62 3.24 16.82
C LYS A 119 26.26 2.00 16.00
N GLN A 120 27.18 1.04 15.91
CA GLN A 120 27.01 -0.16 15.10
C GLN A 120 25.87 -1.07 15.61
N LEU A 121 25.62 -1.11 16.93
CA LEU A 121 24.50 -1.85 17.52
C LEU A 121 23.15 -1.23 17.12
N GLY A 122 23.12 0.09 16.90
CA GLY A 122 21.93 0.83 16.50
C GLY A 122 21.31 0.32 15.20
N LYS A 123 22.13 -0.08 14.22
CA LYS A 123 21.65 -0.66 12.95
C LYS A 123 20.90 -1.96 13.15
N ASN A 124 21.39 -2.84 14.02
CA ASN A 124 20.73 -4.12 14.33
C ASN A 124 19.42 -3.90 15.08
N LEU A 125 19.38 -2.93 15.99
CA LEU A 125 18.16 -2.56 16.71
C LEU A 125 17.11 -1.98 15.77
N PHE A 126 17.52 -1.18 14.79
CA PHE A 126 16.60 -0.59 13.82
C PHE A 126 15.88 -1.65 12.97
N LEU A 127 16.56 -2.72 12.57
CA LEU A 127 15.94 -3.84 11.83
C LEU A 127 14.80 -4.52 12.61
N ILE A 128 14.87 -4.51 13.94
CA ILE A 128 13.80 -5.05 14.79
C ILE A 128 12.63 -4.06 14.81
N THR A 129 12.92 -2.76 14.97
CA THR A 129 11.90 -1.71 14.97
C THR A 129 11.15 -1.58 13.64
N GLN A 130 11.80 -1.84 12.50
CA GLN A 130 11.16 -1.79 11.16
C GLN A 130 10.02 -2.80 10.96
N LYS A 131 9.86 -3.77 11.86
CA LYS A 131 8.75 -4.72 11.82
C LYS A 131 7.44 -4.14 12.37
N ILE A 132 7.49 -3.00 13.08
CA ILE A 132 6.36 -2.41 13.80
C ILE A 132 5.74 -1.32 12.94
N GLN A 133 4.51 -1.53 12.45
CA GLN A 133 3.82 -0.54 11.59
C GLN A 133 2.81 0.36 12.33
N GLU A 134 2.62 0.15 13.63
CA GLU A 134 1.75 0.99 14.46
C GLU A 134 2.48 2.27 14.88
N ILE A 135 1.91 3.41 14.52
CA ILE A 135 2.47 4.74 14.79
C ILE A 135 2.68 4.98 16.29
N ASP A 136 1.72 4.60 17.13
CA ASP A 136 1.80 4.86 18.58
C ASP A 136 2.91 4.04 19.24
N LYS A 137 3.09 2.78 18.84
CA LYS A 137 4.22 1.95 19.28
C LYS A 137 5.57 2.53 18.83
N LEU A 138 5.65 3.08 17.61
CA LEU A 138 6.86 3.72 17.12
C LEU A 138 7.18 5.00 17.90
N LYS A 139 6.17 5.82 18.27
CA LYS A 139 6.36 6.97 19.16
C LYS A 139 6.90 6.55 20.53
N GLU A 140 6.33 5.50 21.14
CA GLU A 140 6.86 4.99 22.41
C GLU A 140 8.33 4.53 22.30
N ILE A 141 8.70 3.93 21.17
CA ILE A 141 10.09 3.52 20.90
C ILE A 141 11.00 4.73 20.72
N GLN A 142 10.52 5.77 20.03
CA GLN A 142 11.22 7.04 19.89
C GLN A 142 11.44 7.69 21.27
N ASP A 143 10.41 7.75 22.12
CA ASP A 143 10.52 8.30 23.47
C ASP A 143 11.51 7.50 24.32
N ALA A 144 11.46 6.17 24.23
CA ALA A 144 12.38 5.29 24.93
C ALA A 144 13.84 5.49 24.50
N LEU A 145 14.13 5.94 23.27
CA LEU A 145 15.50 6.25 22.83
C LEU A 145 16.10 7.40 23.63
N TYR A 146 15.30 8.36 24.11
CA TYR A 146 15.80 9.46 24.92
C TYR A 146 16.15 9.03 26.34
N VAL A 147 15.47 7.99 26.86
CA VAL A 147 15.58 7.58 28.27
C VAL A 147 16.54 6.39 28.47
N ILE A 148 16.44 5.36 27.63
CA ILE A 148 17.18 4.10 27.82
C ILE A 148 18.58 4.22 27.25
N ASN A 149 19.61 4.15 28.09
CA ASN A 149 21.02 4.29 27.69
C ASN A 149 21.73 2.96 27.42
N ASP A 150 21.13 1.83 27.81
CA ASP A 150 21.66 0.50 27.57
C ASP A 150 21.03 -0.15 26.32
N ALA A 151 21.87 -0.69 25.44
CA ALA A 151 21.43 -1.24 24.16
C ALA A 151 20.61 -2.53 24.33
N ASP A 152 20.95 -3.36 25.32
CA ASP A 152 20.26 -4.63 25.56
C ASP A 152 18.90 -4.41 26.25
N GLU A 153 18.81 -3.44 27.16
CA GLU A 153 17.56 -2.96 27.72
C GLU A 153 16.64 -2.40 26.64
N PHE A 154 17.17 -1.55 25.75
CA PHE A 154 16.39 -0.99 24.64
C PHE A 154 15.88 -2.11 23.71
N LYS A 155 16.73 -3.09 23.39
CA LYS A 155 16.34 -4.27 22.61
C LYS A 155 15.16 -5.01 23.24
N ARG A 156 15.23 -5.29 24.55
CA ARG A 156 14.14 -5.96 25.29
C ARG A 156 12.85 -5.13 25.27
N PHE A 157 12.96 -3.81 25.36
CA PHE A 157 11.81 -2.90 25.29
C PHE A 157 11.10 -2.96 23.93
N VAL A 158 11.86 -2.94 22.82
CA VAL A 158 11.29 -3.04 21.46
C VAL A 158 10.69 -4.41 21.22
N GLN A 159 11.34 -5.49 21.67
CA GLN A 159 10.86 -6.86 21.47
C GLN A 159 9.50 -7.14 22.14
N LYS A 160 9.14 -6.43 23.20
CA LYS A 160 7.81 -6.54 23.84
C LYS A 160 6.68 -5.91 22.99
N ARG A 161 7.00 -5.19 21.91
CA ARG A 161 6.06 -4.43 21.07
C ARG A 161 5.93 -4.94 19.64
N VAL A 162 6.80 -5.87 19.25
CA VAL A 162 6.69 -6.62 17.99
C VAL A 162 5.60 -7.68 18.15
#